data_AF-A0A7X6ZTJ9-F1
#
_entry.id   AF-A0A7X6ZTJ9-F1
#
_cell.length_a   1.000
_cell.length_b   1.000
_cell.length_c   1.000
_cell.angle_alpha   90.00
_cell.angle_beta   90.00
_cell.angle_gamma   90.00
#
_symmetry.space_group_name_H-M   'P 1'
#
loop_
_entity.id
_entity.type
_entity.pdbx_description
1 polymer ?
#
loop_
_entity_poly.entity_id
_entity_poly.type
_entity_poly.pdbx_seq_one_letter_code
_entity_poly.pdbx_strand_id
1 'polypeptide(L)'
;MAEMIPSPIDNIIEDRIVHQEEIAELRDIILKLPEKHKDLLYFKYILELHDGEIADILNIAPDSVRQYLTRARRAAKALLHKELLEKEMNEYVE
;
A
#
# COMPACT_ATOMS: atom_id res chain seq x y z
N MET A 1 38.27 -11.28 12.41
CA MET A 1 37.25 -11.69 11.44
C MET A 1 36.96 -10.45 10.60
N ALA A 2 37.19 -10.48 9.29
CA ALA A 2 36.85 -9.33 8.46
C ALA A 2 35.32 -9.30 8.33
N GLU A 3 34.68 -8.27 8.85
CA GLU A 3 33.28 -7.99 8.52
C GLU A 3 33.20 -7.82 7.01
N MET A 4 32.42 -8.69 6.37
CA MET A 4 32.12 -8.57 4.94
C MET A 4 31.31 -7.29 4.77
N ILE A 5 31.96 -6.23 4.29
CA ILE A 5 31.25 -5.01 3.90
C ILE A 5 30.38 -5.39 2.70
N PRO A 6 29.05 -5.22 2.78
CA PRO A 6 28.17 -5.52 1.66
C PRO A 6 28.60 -4.75 0.42
N SER A 7 28.66 -5.44 -0.71
CA SER A 7 28.91 -4.80 -2.00
C SER A 7 27.77 -3.82 -2.30
N PRO A 8 28.03 -2.73 -3.06
CA PRO A 8 26.94 -1.90 -3.58
C PRO A 8 25.84 -2.69 -4.30
N ILE A 9 26.17 -3.82 -4.90
CA ILE A 9 25.20 -4.73 -5.54
C ILE A 9 24.32 -5.43 -4.49
N ASP A 10 24.90 -5.83 -3.35
CA ASP A 10 24.16 -6.52 -2.28
C ASP A 10 23.10 -5.57 -1.71
N ASN A 11 23.46 -4.31 -1.45
CA ASN A 11 22.51 -3.30 -0.98
C ASN A 11 21.37 -3.05 -2.00
N ILE A 12 21.68 -2.98 -3.31
CA ILE A 12 20.65 -2.80 -4.35
C ILE A 12 19.68 -3.99 -4.41
N ILE A 13 20.20 -5.21 -4.20
CA ILE A 13 19.37 -6.41 -4.17
C ILE A 13 18.50 -6.41 -2.92
N GLU A 14 19.06 -6.08 -1.77
CA GLU A 14 18.36 -6.02 -0.49
C GLU A 14 17.23 -4.96 -0.53
N ASP A 15 17.53 -3.75 -1.01
CA ASP A 15 16.53 -2.69 -1.22
C ASP A 15 15.39 -3.15 -2.14
N ARG A 16 15.71 -3.90 -3.21
CA ARG A 16 14.71 -4.46 -4.13
C ARG A 16 13.84 -5.51 -3.46
N ILE A 17 14.42 -6.39 -2.64
CA ILE A 17 13.68 -7.42 -1.92
C ILE A 17 12.73 -6.75 -0.92
N VAL A 18 13.24 -5.81 -0.12
CA VAL A 18 12.43 -5.02 0.82
C VAL A 18 11.27 -4.33 0.10
N HIS A 19 11.53 -3.65 -1.02
CA HIS A 19 10.47 -3.02 -1.81
C HIS A 19 9.42 -4.00 -2.33
N GLN A 20 9.82 -5.20 -2.74
CA GLN A 20 8.86 -6.22 -3.19
C GLN A 20 7.97 -6.71 -2.04
N GLU A 21 8.54 -6.88 -0.85
CA GLU A 21 7.79 -7.26 0.36
C GLU A 21 6.82 -6.14 0.76
N GLU A 22 7.26 -4.87 0.76
CA GLU A 22 6.39 -3.71 1.02
C GLU A 22 5.21 -3.63 0.03
N ILE A 23 5.46 -3.90 -1.25
CA ILE A 23 4.43 -3.94 -2.29
C ILE A 23 3.44 -5.09 -2.05
N ALA A 24 3.94 -6.26 -1.67
CA ALA A 24 3.10 -7.43 -1.38
C ALA A 24 2.18 -7.16 -0.17
N GLU A 25 2.71 -6.58 0.91
CA GLU A 25 1.91 -6.19 2.07
C GLU A 25 0.85 -5.15 1.70
N LEU A 26 1.23 -4.11 0.95
CA LEU A 26 0.28 -3.08 0.52
C LEU A 26 -0.84 -3.68 -0.36
N ARG A 27 -0.50 -4.63 -1.24
CA ARG A 27 -1.48 -5.35 -2.06
C ARG A 27 -2.48 -6.10 -1.17
N ASP A 28 -2.02 -6.84 -0.19
CA ASP A 28 -2.89 -7.62 0.70
C ASP A 28 -3.80 -6.72 1.54
N ILE A 29 -3.27 -5.60 2.03
CA ILE A 29 -4.05 -4.56 2.71
C ILE A 29 -5.14 -4.00 1.79
N ILE A 30 -4.80 -3.66 0.55
CA ILE A 30 -5.75 -3.13 -0.44
C ILE A 30 -6.87 -4.14 -0.72
N LEU A 31 -6.55 -5.44 -0.81
CA LEU A 31 -7.54 -6.50 -1.02
C LEU A 31 -8.52 -6.65 0.15
N LYS A 32 -8.11 -6.31 1.38
CA LYS A 32 -8.94 -6.34 2.59
C LYS A 32 -9.77 -5.07 2.80
N LEU A 33 -9.54 -4.01 2.03
CA LEU A 33 -10.34 -2.79 2.12
C LEU A 33 -11.77 -3.00 1.62
N PRO A 34 -12.75 -2.23 2.16
CA PRO A 34 -14.07 -2.14 1.55
C PRO A 34 -13.97 -1.82 0.05
N GLU A 35 -14.80 -2.47 -0.76
CA GLU A 35 -14.72 -2.44 -2.23
C GLU A 35 -14.60 -1.02 -2.79
N LYS A 36 -15.42 -0.08 -2.30
CA LYS A 36 -15.38 1.33 -2.70
C LYS A 36 -14.02 2.02 -2.45
N HIS A 37 -13.28 1.64 -1.41
CA HIS A 37 -11.96 2.19 -1.13
C HIS A 37 -10.86 1.51 -1.93
N LYS A 38 -10.98 0.19 -2.12
CA LYS A 38 -10.09 -0.61 -2.96
C LYS A 38 -10.09 -0.10 -4.39
N ASP A 39 -11.28 0.10 -4.98
CA ASP A 39 -11.42 0.52 -6.38
C ASP A 39 -10.78 1.88 -6.63
N LEU A 40 -10.97 2.84 -5.71
CA LEU A 40 -10.32 4.16 -5.79
C LEU A 40 -8.79 4.07 -5.83
N LEU A 41 -8.20 3.25 -4.95
CA LEU A 41 -6.75 3.09 -4.90
C LEU A 41 -6.23 2.31 -6.12
N TYR A 42 -6.97 1.30 -6.56
CA TYR A 42 -6.64 0.53 -7.76
C TYR A 42 -6.64 1.42 -9.01
N PHE A 43 -7.71 2.21 -9.22
CA PHE A 43 -7.78 3.14 -10.34
C PHE A 43 -6.66 4.17 -10.29
N LYS A 44 -6.32 4.69 -9.10
CA LYS A 44 -5.32 5.74 -8.98
C LYS A 44 -3.87 5.27 -9.16
N TYR A 45 -3.54 4.09 -8.65
CA TYR A 45 -2.15 3.65 -8.53
C TYR A 45 -1.79 2.46 -9.41
N ILE A 46 -2.76 1.63 -9.79
CA ILE A 46 -2.51 0.48 -10.67
C ILE A 46 -2.85 0.82 -12.11
N LEU A 47 -3.99 1.49 -12.33
CA LEU A 47 -4.38 1.96 -13.66
C LEU A 47 -3.92 3.39 -13.97
N GLU A 48 -3.32 4.06 -12.98
CA GLU A 48 -2.77 5.43 -13.09
C GLU A 48 -3.76 6.48 -13.64
N LEU A 49 -5.05 6.28 -13.40
CA LEU A 49 -6.10 7.16 -13.91
C LEU A 49 -6.06 8.53 -13.23
N HIS A 50 -6.40 9.56 -14.01
CA HIS A 50 -6.61 10.90 -13.49
C HIS A 50 -7.96 11.03 -12.78
N ASP A 51 -8.06 12.03 -11.90
CA ASP A 51 -9.23 12.19 -11.03
C ASP A 51 -10.54 12.34 -11.83
N GLY A 52 -10.50 12.92 -13.04
CA GLY A 52 -11.65 12.99 -13.94
C GLY A 52 -12.13 11.62 -14.44
N GLU A 53 -11.21 10.77 -14.91
CA GLU A 53 -11.53 9.42 -15.38
C GLU A 53 -12.10 8.55 -14.25
N ILE A 54 -11.55 8.71 -13.04
CA ILE A 54 -12.07 8.04 -11.85
C ILE A 54 -13.48 8.52 -11.51
N ALA A 55 -13.74 9.82 -11.62
CA ALA A 55 -15.07 10.38 -11.41
C ALA A 55 -16.10 9.85 -12.41
N ASP A 56 -15.71 9.74 -13.69
CA ASP A 56 -16.57 9.19 -14.74
C ASP A 56 -16.89 7.71 -14.49
N ILE A 57 -15.89 6.90 -14.15
CA ILE A 57 -16.07 5.46 -13.84
C ILE A 57 -16.97 5.27 -12.62
N LEU A 58 -16.77 6.06 -11.56
CA LEU A 58 -17.52 5.95 -10.31
C LEU A 58 -18.86 6.71 -10.34
N ASN A 59 -19.13 7.45 -11.42
CA ASN A 59 -20.28 8.33 -11.58
C ASN A 59 -20.46 9.30 -10.38
N ILE A 60 -19.39 10.03 -10.04
CA ILE A 60 -19.35 11.01 -8.95
C ILE A 60 -18.79 12.35 -9.43
N ALA A 61 -18.94 13.41 -8.63
CA ALA A 61 -18.31 14.70 -8.93
C ALA A 61 -16.77 14.58 -8.91
N PRO A 62 -16.04 15.17 -9.87
CA PRO A 62 -14.57 15.20 -9.90
C PRO A 62 -13.94 15.67 -8.58
N ASP A 63 -14.51 16.69 -7.95
CA ASP A 63 -14.02 17.24 -6.68
C ASP A 63 -14.12 16.24 -5.51
N SER A 64 -15.06 15.28 -5.58
CA SER A 64 -15.24 14.25 -4.56
C SER A 64 -14.16 13.17 -4.60
N VAL A 65 -13.51 12.97 -5.76
CA VAL A 65 -12.49 11.92 -5.95
C VAL A 65 -11.33 12.11 -4.97
N ARG A 66 -10.84 13.34 -4.82
CA ARG A 66 -9.74 13.65 -3.89
C ARG A 66 -10.11 13.34 -2.43
N GLN A 67 -11.35 13.66 -2.05
CA GLN A 67 -11.84 13.36 -0.71
C GLN A 67 -11.95 11.85 -0.47
N TYR A 68 -12.49 11.11 -1.43
CA TYR A 68 -12.62 9.67 -1.31
C TYR A 68 -11.27 8.95 -1.35
N LEU A 69 -10.33 9.39 -2.19
CA LEU A 69 -8.94 8.91 -2.17
C LEU A 69 -8.28 9.17 -0.82
N THR A 70 -8.54 10.33 -0.20
CA THR A 70 -8.02 10.63 1.15
C THR A 70 -8.58 9.66 2.19
N ARG A 71 -9.88 9.36 2.15
CA ARG A 71 -10.51 8.39 3.05
C ARG A 71 -9.98 6.98 2.81
N ALA A 72 -9.85 6.57 1.55
CA ALA A 72 -9.31 5.26 1.17
C ALA A 72 -7.86 5.08 1.66
N ARG A 73 -6.99 6.07 1.47
CA ARG A 73 -5.61 6.05 1.99
C ARG A 73 -5.56 5.96 3.52
N ARG A 74 -6.42 6.70 4.22
CA ARG A 74 -6.51 6.63 5.68
C ARG A 74 -6.96 5.24 6.15
N ALA A 75 -7.93 4.65 5.47
CA ALA A 75 -8.37 3.29 5.77
C ALA A 75 -7.25 2.27 5.52
N ALA A 76 -6.54 2.37 4.40
CA ALA A 76 -5.38 1.52 4.09
C ALA A 76 -4.30 1.63 5.16
N LYS A 77 -3.92 2.86 5.54
CA LYS A 77 -2.91 3.11 6.57
C LYS A 77 -3.33 2.56 7.94
N ALA A 78 -4.60 2.74 8.31
CA ALA A 78 -5.11 2.23 9.58
C ALA A 78 -5.10 0.70 9.62
N LEU A 79 -5.44 0.04 8.51
CA LEU A 79 -5.41 -1.41 8.41
C LEU A 79 -3.98 -1.95 8.45
N LEU A 80 -3.05 -1.33 7.71
CA LEU A 80 -1.63 -1.69 7.74
C LEU A 80 -1.06 -1.57 9.16
N HIS A 81 -1.31 -0.45 9.83
CA HIS A 81 -0.84 -0.25 11.22
C HIS A 81 -1.42 -1.29 12.17
N LYS A 82 -2.68 -1.68 12.00
CA LYS A 82 -3.29 -2.75 12.79
C LYS A 82 -2.59 -4.09 12.55
N GLU A 83 -2.32 -4.47 11.31
CA GLU A 83 -1.65 -5.74 11.00
C GLU A 83 -0.21 -5.77 11.48
N LEU A 84 0.52 -4.64 11.40
CA LEU A 84 1.87 -4.53 11.96
C LEU A 84 1.87 -4.73 13.48
N LEU A 85 0.95 -4.07 14.20
CA LEU A 85 0.80 -4.28 15.65
C LEU A 85 0.42 -5.71 16.01
N GLU A 86 -0.47 -6.34 15.22
CA GLU A 86 -0.84 -7.74 15.42
C GLU A 86 0.35 -8.69 15.19
N LYS A 87 1.17 -8.45 14.16
CA LYS A 87 2.40 -9.21 13.90
C LYS A 87 3.41 -9.07 15.04
N GLU A 88 3.71 -7.83 15.45
CA GLU A 88 4.62 -7.54 16.57
C GLU A 88 4.15 -8.26 17.84
N MET A 89 2.86 -8.16 18.18
CA MET A 89 2.29 -8.83 19.35
C MET A 89 2.40 -10.37 19.27
N ASN A 90 2.27 -10.95 18.08
CA ASN A 90 2.36 -12.40 17.90
C ASN A 90 3.80 -12.90 18.03
N GLU A 91 4.78 -12.08 17.65
CA GLU A 91 6.22 -12.36 17.79
C GLU A 91 6.68 -12.38 19.26
N TYR A 92 5.96 -11.72 20.18
CA TYR A 92 6.21 -11.78 21.62
C TYR A 92 5.51 -12.94 22.34
N VAL A 93 4.67 -13.72 21.63
CA VAL A 93 3.88 -14.83 22.20
C VAL A 93 4.44 -16.21 21.80
N GLU A 94 5.35 -16.26 20.81
CA GLU A 94 6.21 -17.42 20.51
C GLU A 94 7.56 -17.35 21.26
#